data_AF-A0A3N5B760-F1
#
_entry.id   AF-A0A3N5B760-F1
#
_cell.length_a   1.000
_cell.length_b   1.000
_cell.length_c   1.000
_cell.angle_alpha   90.00
_cell.angle_beta   90.00
_cell.angle_gamma   90.00
#
_symmetry.space_group_name_H-M   'P 1'
#
loop_
_entity.id
_entity.type
_entity.pdbx_description
1 polymer ?
#
loop_
_entity_poly.entity_id
_entity_poly.type
_entity_poly.pdbx_seq_one_letter_code
_entity_poly.pdbx_strand_id
1 'polypeptide(L)'
;MIKIATAECFTHGKIGRELHALAQNYEGNFGMEYIQNSKQYGNFDYNELNVTCSLFIPTLEAVKKILNVKNPPKPDTLIKGIKVYNEEKDKTVSKIMAKAVKELSDCDIAIGTSAGIGRGGITILTNNFEITTTTDIYADLTDNNSSDLFKRSESGIKKTLEIILLLLNNNFDRINSLENVEIIKK
;
A
#
# COMPACT_ATOMS: atom_id res chain seq x y z
N MET A 1 15.12 8.07 12.52
CA MET A 1 13.84 7.37 12.30
C MET A 1 13.12 7.89 11.07
N ILE A 2 12.76 6.99 10.15
CA ILE A 2 11.96 7.22 8.95
C ILE A 2 10.49 6.96 9.29
N LYS A 3 9.65 8.00 9.20
CA LYS A 3 8.21 7.93 9.45
C LYS A 3 7.50 7.31 8.25
N ILE A 4 6.67 6.30 8.50
CA ILE A 4 5.84 5.64 7.49
C ILE A 4 4.37 5.73 7.87
N ALA A 5 3.50 5.99 6.91
CA ALA A 5 2.05 5.92 7.12
C ALA A 5 1.34 5.22 5.96
N THR A 6 0.27 4.47 6.25
CA THR A 6 -0.50 3.76 5.24
C THR A 6 -1.98 4.13 5.28
N ALA A 7 -2.59 4.21 4.10
CA ALA A 7 -4.02 4.24 3.88
C ALA A 7 -4.38 3.07 2.95
N GLU A 8 -4.99 2.04 3.51
CA GLU A 8 -5.13 0.73 2.90
C GLU A 8 -6.60 0.38 2.66
N CYS A 9 -6.86 -0.35 1.58
CA CYS A 9 -8.16 -0.98 1.32
C CYS A 9 -8.00 -2.50 1.27
N PHE A 10 -7.74 -3.05 0.09
CA PHE A 10 -7.72 -4.50 -0.15
C PHE A 10 -6.59 -5.23 0.60
N THR A 11 -5.61 -4.51 1.15
CA THR A 11 -4.52 -5.04 1.99
C THR A 11 -4.82 -4.99 3.49
N HIS A 12 -5.97 -4.43 3.90
CA HIS A 12 -6.55 -4.55 5.24
C HIS A 12 -5.66 -4.03 6.39
N GLY A 13 -4.81 -3.03 6.14
CA GLY A 13 -3.91 -2.49 7.17
C GLY A 13 -2.70 -3.39 7.47
N LYS A 14 -2.56 -4.51 6.73
CA LYS A 14 -1.49 -5.49 6.97
C LYS A 14 -0.12 -4.93 6.57
N ILE A 15 -0.02 -4.04 5.58
CA ILE A 15 1.29 -3.46 5.21
C ILE A 15 1.86 -2.67 6.38
N GLY A 16 1.07 -1.75 6.95
CA GLY A 16 1.50 -0.98 8.11
C GLY A 16 1.81 -1.87 9.33
N ARG A 17 1.03 -2.94 9.55
CA ARG A 17 1.32 -3.93 10.61
C ARG A 17 2.68 -4.60 10.41
N GLU A 18 2.97 -5.09 9.22
CA GLU A 18 4.22 -5.79 8.91
C GLU A 18 5.43 -4.87 9.07
N LEU A 19 5.35 -3.63 8.59
CA LEU A 19 6.43 -2.65 8.75
C LEU A 19 6.64 -2.28 10.22
N HIS A 20 5.57 -2.21 11.01
CA HIS A 20 5.68 -1.98 12.45
C HIS A 20 6.35 -3.17 13.16
N ALA A 21 5.92 -4.40 12.88
CA ALA A 21 6.52 -5.61 13.45
C ALA A 21 8.01 -5.73 13.09
N LEU A 22 8.37 -5.42 11.84
CA LEU A 22 9.76 -5.36 11.38
C LEU A 22 10.57 -4.34 12.18
N ALA A 23 10.03 -3.12 12.36
CA ALA A 23 10.72 -2.04 13.08
C ALA A 23 10.96 -2.34 14.57
N GLN A 24 10.11 -3.17 15.16
CA GLN A 24 10.16 -3.50 16.58
C GLN A 24 10.82 -4.87 16.85
N ASN A 25 11.27 -5.57 15.81
CA ASN A 25 11.76 -6.96 15.87
C ASN A 25 10.77 -7.90 16.60
N TYR A 26 9.48 -7.78 16.31
CA TYR A 26 8.50 -8.67 16.92
C TYR A 26 8.67 -10.11 16.42
N GLU A 27 8.48 -11.06 17.33
CA GLU A 27 8.59 -12.50 17.10
C GLU A 27 7.26 -13.23 17.39
N GLY A 28 7.18 -14.49 16.95
CA GLY A 28 6.01 -15.35 17.17
C GLY A 28 4.74 -14.80 16.51
N ASN A 29 3.59 -14.98 17.16
CA ASN A 29 2.27 -14.61 16.62
C ASN A 29 2.08 -13.09 16.42
N PHE A 30 2.99 -12.27 16.93
CA PHE A 30 2.97 -10.81 16.78
C PHE A 30 4.04 -10.31 15.80
N GLY A 31 4.85 -11.23 15.25
CA GLY A 31 5.91 -10.94 14.29
C GLY A 31 5.43 -10.77 12.85
N MET A 32 6.41 -10.69 11.95
CA MET A 32 6.18 -10.57 10.51
C MET A 32 5.66 -11.88 9.92
N GLU A 33 4.68 -11.77 9.04
CA GLU A 33 4.11 -12.90 8.29
C GLU A 33 4.67 -12.96 6.86
N TYR A 34 4.92 -11.80 6.25
CA TYR A 34 5.26 -11.68 4.83
C TYR A 34 6.75 -11.40 4.58
N ILE A 35 7.50 -10.95 5.59
CA ILE A 35 8.93 -10.64 5.50
C ILE A 35 9.74 -11.73 6.21
N GLN A 36 10.23 -12.71 5.44
CA GLN A 36 10.95 -13.85 6.02
C GLN A 36 12.45 -13.60 6.21
N ASN A 37 13.06 -12.83 5.31
CA ASN A 37 14.50 -12.54 5.36
C ASN A 37 14.78 -11.11 4.88
N SER A 38 14.72 -10.13 5.78
CA SER A 38 14.94 -8.72 5.44
C SER A 38 16.38 -8.41 4.98
N LYS A 39 17.36 -9.26 5.35
CA LYS A 39 18.77 -9.11 4.94
C LYS A 39 19.01 -9.36 3.45
N GLN A 40 18.12 -10.09 2.77
CA GLN A 40 18.25 -10.33 1.32
C GLN A 40 18.06 -9.05 0.48
N TYR A 41 17.54 -7.98 1.08
CA TYR A 41 17.32 -6.70 0.42
C TYR A 41 18.50 -5.74 0.60
N GLY A 42 19.35 -5.98 1.61
CA GLY A 42 20.55 -5.19 1.91
C GLY A 42 20.78 -5.01 3.41
N ASN A 43 21.52 -3.97 3.76
CA ASN A 43 22.01 -3.73 5.13
C ASN A 43 21.33 -2.55 5.83
N PHE A 44 20.20 -2.05 5.31
CA PHE A 44 19.42 -1.01 5.99
C PHE A 44 19.00 -1.48 7.39
N ASP A 45 19.17 -0.61 8.40
CA ASP A 45 18.72 -0.88 9.77
C ASP A 45 17.23 -0.58 9.90
N TYR A 46 16.39 -1.62 9.84
CA TYR A 46 14.94 -1.47 9.88
C TYR A 46 14.40 -0.99 11.25
N ASN A 47 15.22 -0.97 12.31
CA ASN A 47 14.84 -0.35 13.58
C ASN A 47 14.67 1.18 13.47
N GLU A 48 15.20 1.78 12.40
CA GLU A 48 14.98 3.18 12.08
C GLU A 48 13.56 3.46 11.57
N LEU A 49 12.73 2.45 11.30
CA LEU A 49 11.37 2.67 10.84
C LEU A 49 10.44 3.05 12.00
N ASN A 50 9.54 3.99 11.74
CA ASN A 50 8.47 4.35 12.67
C ASN A 50 7.14 4.42 11.92
N VAL A 51 6.20 3.52 12.21
CA VAL A 51 4.87 3.56 11.60
C VAL A 51 3.99 4.54 12.40
N THR A 52 3.68 5.68 11.79
CA THR A 52 2.87 6.74 12.41
C THR A 52 1.40 6.37 12.47
N CYS A 53 0.86 5.82 11.37
CA CYS A 53 -0.48 5.24 11.34
C CYS A 53 -0.63 4.21 10.23
N SER A 54 -1.51 3.23 10.45
CA SER A 54 -1.99 2.29 9.42
C SER A 54 -3.51 2.33 9.42
N LEU A 55 -4.10 2.87 8.34
CA LEU A 55 -5.52 3.16 8.28
C LEU A 55 -6.21 2.20 7.29
N PHE A 56 -7.20 1.45 7.74
CA PHE A 56 -8.10 0.72 6.84
C PHE A 56 -9.27 1.62 6.41
N ILE A 57 -9.27 2.05 5.13
CA ILE A 57 -10.16 3.08 4.57
C ILE A 57 -10.98 2.51 3.40
N PRO A 58 -11.86 1.51 3.61
CA PRO A 58 -12.58 0.86 2.51
C PRO A 58 -13.70 1.73 1.91
N THR A 59 -14.32 2.60 2.71
CA THR A 59 -15.51 3.36 2.30
C THR A 59 -15.18 4.70 1.66
N LEU A 60 -16.06 5.17 0.78
CA LEU A 60 -15.97 6.52 0.21
C LEU A 60 -16.05 7.61 1.29
N GLU A 61 -16.86 7.39 2.32
CA GLU A 61 -17.02 8.32 3.44
C GLU A 61 -15.74 8.45 4.27
N ALA A 62 -15.01 7.35 4.51
CA ALA A 62 -13.73 7.41 5.22
C ALA A 62 -12.66 8.15 4.40
N VAL A 63 -12.65 8.00 3.07
CA VAL A 63 -11.78 8.81 2.20
C VAL A 63 -12.08 10.31 2.35
N LYS A 64 -13.36 10.69 2.42
CA LYS A 64 -13.75 12.11 2.57
C LYS A 64 -13.45 12.66 3.95
N LYS A 65 -13.81 11.92 5.01
CA LYS A 65 -13.82 12.43 6.38
C LYS A 65 -12.53 12.17 7.14
N ILE A 66 -11.94 10.99 6.98
CA ILE A 66 -10.71 10.60 7.68
C ILE A 66 -9.49 11.07 6.88
N LEU A 67 -9.46 10.79 5.58
CA LEU A 67 -8.36 11.26 4.72
C LEU A 67 -8.52 12.73 4.26
N ASN A 68 -9.62 13.40 4.65
CA ASN A 68 -9.92 14.79 4.29
C ASN A 68 -9.87 15.08 2.77
N VAL A 69 -10.15 14.07 1.94
CA VAL A 69 -10.20 14.25 0.48
C VAL A 69 -11.55 14.85 0.12
N LYS A 70 -11.59 16.15 -0.22
CA LYS A 70 -12.84 16.87 -0.49
C LYS A 70 -13.65 16.27 -1.65
N ASN A 71 -12.97 15.97 -2.76
CA ASN A 71 -13.59 15.51 -4.01
C ASN A 71 -12.89 14.23 -4.51
N PRO A 72 -13.08 13.07 -3.85
CA PRO A 72 -12.51 11.83 -4.34
C PRO A 72 -13.18 11.43 -5.68
N PRO A 73 -12.47 10.67 -6.54
CA PRO A 73 -13.05 10.13 -7.76
C PRO A 73 -14.38 9.41 -7.50
N LYS A 74 -15.33 9.55 -8.41
CA LYS A 74 -16.61 8.83 -8.30
C LYS A 74 -16.37 7.34 -8.56
N PRO A 75 -16.77 6.43 -7.64
CA PRO A 75 -16.67 4.99 -7.87
C PRO A 75 -17.60 4.54 -8.98
N ASP A 76 -17.20 3.46 -9.65
CA ASP A 76 -18.01 2.80 -10.68
C ASP A 76 -19.25 2.17 -10.06
N THR A 77 -19.10 1.57 -8.87
CA THR A 77 -20.22 1.13 -8.04
C THR A 77 -19.88 1.21 -6.55
N LEU A 78 -20.91 1.11 -5.70
CA LEU A 78 -20.78 1.06 -4.25
C LEU A 78 -21.39 -0.24 -3.71
N ILE A 79 -20.60 -1.00 -2.95
CA ILE A 79 -21.09 -2.20 -2.25
C ILE A 79 -21.12 -1.89 -0.77
N LYS A 80 -22.31 -1.65 -0.20
CA LYS A 80 -22.47 -1.30 1.22
C LYS A 80 -21.58 -0.12 1.64
N GLY A 81 -21.40 0.87 0.76
CA GLY A 81 -20.54 2.04 0.96
C GLY A 81 -19.06 1.85 0.63
N ILE A 82 -18.63 0.61 0.33
CA ILE A 82 -17.27 0.30 -0.15
C ILE A 82 -17.16 0.77 -1.60
N LYS A 83 -16.08 1.50 -1.88
CA LYS A 83 -15.77 2.05 -3.21
C LYS A 83 -15.23 0.94 -4.12
N VAL A 84 -15.86 0.79 -5.30
CA VAL A 84 -15.40 -0.12 -6.35
C VAL A 84 -15.01 0.70 -7.56
N TYR A 85 -13.79 0.52 -8.03
CA TYR A 85 -13.23 1.17 -9.21
C TYR A 85 -12.71 0.12 -10.19
N ASN A 86 -12.57 0.48 -11.46
CA ASN A 86 -11.67 -0.23 -12.37
C ASN A 86 -10.18 0.05 -12.05
N GLU A 87 -9.29 -0.75 -12.63
CA GLU A 87 -7.85 -0.69 -12.35
C GLU A 87 -7.21 0.70 -12.55
N GLU A 88 -7.57 1.42 -13.61
CA GLU A 88 -7.05 2.76 -13.89
C GLU A 88 -7.46 3.78 -12.80
N LYS A 89 -8.72 3.74 -12.38
CA LYS A 89 -9.20 4.56 -11.26
C LYS A 89 -8.62 4.11 -9.93
N ASP A 90 -8.37 2.81 -9.72
CA ASP A 90 -7.70 2.32 -8.52
C ASP A 90 -6.28 2.86 -8.39
N LYS A 91 -5.49 2.93 -9.48
CA LYS A 91 -4.17 3.60 -9.48
C LYS A 91 -4.30 5.08 -9.13
N THR A 92 -5.32 5.75 -9.65
CA THR A 92 -5.56 7.16 -9.33
C THR A 92 -5.93 7.35 -7.85
N VAL A 93 -6.79 6.47 -7.32
CA VAL A 93 -7.26 6.52 -5.94
C VAL A 93 -6.14 6.15 -4.97
N SER A 94 -5.28 5.17 -5.30
CA SER A 94 -4.11 4.83 -4.47
C SER A 94 -3.15 6.02 -4.34
N LYS A 95 -2.91 6.77 -5.43
CA LYS A 95 -2.13 8.02 -5.40
C LYS A 95 -2.77 9.08 -4.49
N ILE A 96 -4.07 9.29 -4.61
CA ILE A 96 -4.82 10.25 -3.79
C ILE A 96 -4.74 9.86 -2.30
N MET A 97 -4.91 8.57 -1.99
CA MET A 97 -4.84 8.07 -0.62
C MET A 97 -3.43 8.19 -0.03
N ALA A 98 -2.39 7.86 -0.81
CA ALA A 98 -1.00 8.02 -0.39
C ALA A 98 -0.66 9.49 -0.11
N LYS A 99 -1.08 10.41 -1.00
CA LYS A 99 -0.88 11.85 -0.80
C LYS A 99 -1.60 12.34 0.46
N ALA A 100 -2.86 11.96 0.62
CA ALA A 100 -3.67 12.39 1.77
C ALA A 100 -3.07 11.90 3.10
N VAL A 101 -2.66 10.63 3.19
CA VAL A 101 -2.06 10.12 4.43
C VAL A 101 -0.68 10.72 4.70
N LYS A 102 0.10 11.05 3.64
CA LYS A 102 1.36 11.79 3.78
C LYS A 102 1.13 13.16 4.43
N GLU A 103 0.18 13.92 3.91
CA GLU A 103 -0.16 15.26 4.42
C GLU A 103 -0.70 15.21 5.85
N LEU A 104 -1.54 14.22 6.17
CA LEU A 104 -2.13 14.07 7.50
C LEU A 104 -1.14 13.68 8.60
N SER A 105 -0.14 12.86 8.25
CA SER A 105 0.79 12.28 9.21
C SER A 105 2.17 12.93 9.22
N ASP A 106 2.45 13.82 8.25
CA ASP A 106 3.79 14.38 8.03
C ASP A 106 4.87 13.27 7.96
N CYS A 107 4.57 12.16 7.28
CA CYS A 107 5.49 11.03 7.19
C CYS A 107 6.48 11.16 6.02
N ASP A 108 7.60 10.45 6.09
CA ASP A 108 8.62 10.41 5.04
C ASP A 108 8.15 9.54 3.86
N ILE A 109 7.53 8.39 4.16
CA ILE A 109 7.02 7.42 3.20
C ILE A 109 5.53 7.17 3.45
N ALA A 110 4.69 7.45 2.46
CA ALA A 110 3.26 7.21 2.51
C ALA A 110 2.84 6.13 1.53
N ILE A 111 1.89 5.28 1.93
CA ILE A 111 1.41 4.16 1.11
C ILE A 111 -0.11 4.27 0.95
N GLY A 112 -0.60 4.18 -0.28
CA GLY A 112 -2.01 4.10 -0.61
C GLY A 112 -2.32 2.81 -1.35
N THR A 113 -3.40 2.10 -0.99
CA THR A 113 -3.86 0.90 -1.73
C THR A 113 -5.36 0.95 -2.00
N SER A 114 -5.77 0.56 -3.21
CA SER A 114 -7.18 0.45 -3.64
C SER A 114 -7.34 -0.69 -4.63
N ALA A 115 -8.41 -1.48 -4.54
CA ALA A 115 -8.72 -2.48 -5.54
C ALA A 115 -10.23 -2.76 -5.59
N GLY A 116 -10.85 -2.52 -6.74
CA GLY A 116 -12.19 -2.95 -7.10
C GLY A 116 -12.12 -4.11 -8.10
N ILE A 117 -12.20 -3.79 -9.39
CA ILE A 117 -12.19 -4.71 -10.53
C ILE A 117 -10.85 -4.57 -11.27
N GLY A 118 -10.08 -5.64 -11.30
CA GLY A 118 -8.73 -5.65 -11.86
C GLY A 118 -7.66 -6.11 -10.88
N ARG A 119 -6.42 -5.69 -11.11
CA ARG A 119 -5.27 -5.98 -10.23
C ARG A 119 -5.08 -4.94 -9.13
N GLY A 120 -5.92 -3.90 -9.09
CA GLY A 120 -5.85 -2.81 -8.12
C GLY A 120 -4.70 -1.84 -8.37
N GLY A 121 -4.58 -0.86 -7.48
CA GLY A 121 -3.55 0.18 -7.49
C GLY A 121 -2.86 0.27 -6.13
N ILE A 122 -1.54 0.40 -6.18
CA ILE A 122 -0.65 0.62 -5.04
C ILE A 122 0.21 1.83 -5.37
N THR A 123 0.33 2.76 -4.44
CA THR A 123 1.24 3.89 -4.55
C THR A 123 2.09 4.02 -3.30
N ILE A 124 3.41 4.12 -3.50
CA ILE A 124 4.39 4.47 -2.47
C ILE A 124 4.92 5.86 -2.80
N LEU A 125 4.77 6.79 -1.86
CA LEU A 125 5.10 8.19 -2.03
C LEU A 125 6.16 8.62 -1.02
N THR A 126 7.29 9.08 -1.52
CA THR A 126 8.34 9.73 -0.72
C THR A 126 8.44 11.21 -1.06
N ASN A 127 9.42 11.90 -0.48
CA ASN A 127 9.75 13.26 -0.86
C ASN A 127 10.35 13.35 -2.28
N ASN A 128 11.04 12.30 -2.73
CA ASN A 128 11.82 12.30 -3.97
C ASN A 128 11.19 11.46 -5.09
N PHE A 129 10.29 10.54 -4.74
CA PHE A 129 9.76 9.53 -5.65
C PHE A 129 8.28 9.28 -5.44
N GLU A 130 7.59 9.02 -6.54
CA GLU A 130 6.27 8.38 -6.59
C GLU A 130 6.42 7.06 -7.33
N ILE A 131 6.17 5.95 -6.64
CA ILE A 131 6.20 4.62 -7.22
C ILE A 131 4.75 4.11 -7.27
N THR A 132 4.27 3.77 -8.46
CA THR A 132 2.91 3.24 -8.66
C THR A 132 2.99 1.87 -9.30
N THR A 133 2.16 0.95 -8.82
CA THR A 133 2.10 -0.42 -9.34
C THR A 133 0.71 -1.02 -9.18
N THR A 134 0.50 -2.17 -9.81
CA THR A 134 -0.62 -3.08 -9.53
C THR A 134 -0.11 -4.34 -8.81
N THR A 135 -1.03 -5.17 -8.33
CA THR A 135 -0.71 -6.58 -8.03
C THR A 135 -0.54 -7.38 -9.33
N ASP A 136 -0.21 -8.67 -9.20
CA ASP A 136 -0.11 -9.59 -10.35
C ASP A 136 -1.37 -10.47 -10.49
N ILE A 137 -2.37 -10.25 -9.62
CA ILE A 137 -3.57 -11.07 -9.52
C ILE A 137 -4.81 -10.23 -9.85
N TYR A 138 -5.51 -10.61 -10.91
CA TYR A 138 -6.81 -10.05 -11.22
C TYR A 138 -7.87 -10.60 -10.24
N ALA A 139 -8.74 -9.74 -9.73
CA ALA A 139 -9.96 -10.16 -9.06
C ALA A 139 -11.07 -9.10 -9.25
N ASP A 140 -12.31 -9.51 -9.00
CA ASP A 140 -13.48 -8.64 -9.03
C ASP A 140 -14.12 -8.58 -7.64
N LEU A 141 -14.18 -7.38 -7.06
CA LEU A 141 -14.77 -7.16 -5.73
C LEU A 141 -16.31 -7.28 -5.73
N THR A 142 -16.94 -7.22 -6.90
CA THR A 142 -18.38 -7.39 -7.07
C THR A 142 -18.80 -8.86 -7.08
N ASP A 143 -17.86 -9.75 -7.34
CA ASP A 143 -18.07 -11.19 -7.32
C ASP A 143 -17.87 -11.77 -5.91
N ASN A 144 -18.65 -12.81 -5.58
CA ASN A 144 -18.49 -13.55 -4.33
C ASN A 144 -17.34 -14.58 -4.43
N ASN A 145 -16.12 -14.10 -4.69
CA ASN A 145 -14.92 -14.93 -4.83
C ASN A 145 -13.83 -14.53 -3.84
N SER A 146 -14.01 -14.94 -2.58
CA SER A 146 -13.07 -14.64 -1.49
C SER A 146 -11.66 -15.21 -1.74
N SER A 147 -11.52 -16.30 -2.50
CA SER A 147 -10.23 -16.93 -2.78
C SER A 147 -9.33 -16.02 -3.61
N ASP A 148 -9.85 -15.50 -4.73
CA ASP A 148 -9.06 -14.62 -5.60
C ASP A 148 -8.88 -13.23 -4.98
N LEU A 149 -9.87 -12.73 -4.24
CA LEU A 149 -9.72 -11.51 -3.43
C LEU A 149 -8.60 -11.65 -2.39
N PHE A 150 -8.49 -12.80 -1.73
CA PHE A 150 -7.44 -13.09 -0.78
C PHE A 150 -6.06 -13.16 -1.46
N LYS A 151 -5.93 -13.91 -2.57
CA LYS A 151 -4.67 -13.97 -3.34
C LYS A 151 -4.23 -12.59 -3.82
N ARG A 152 -5.16 -11.76 -4.28
CA ARG A 152 -4.88 -10.37 -4.68
C ARG A 152 -4.37 -9.54 -3.49
N SER A 153 -5.02 -9.67 -2.32
CA SER A 153 -4.56 -9.03 -1.08
C SER A 153 -3.13 -9.44 -0.72
N GLU A 154 -2.84 -10.74 -0.70
CA GLU A 154 -1.49 -11.25 -0.39
C GLU A 154 -0.43 -10.78 -1.38
N SER A 155 -0.73 -10.83 -2.69
CA SER A 155 0.16 -10.31 -3.74
C SER A 155 0.46 -8.82 -3.51
N GLY A 156 -0.57 -8.02 -3.21
CA GLY A 156 -0.40 -6.59 -2.94
C GLY A 156 0.43 -6.29 -1.70
N ILE A 157 0.24 -7.05 -0.62
CA ILE A 157 1.04 -6.90 0.61
C ILE A 157 2.51 -7.22 0.30
N LYS A 158 2.78 -8.41 -0.26
CA LYS A 158 4.15 -8.87 -0.58
C LYS A 158 4.88 -7.89 -1.49
N LYS A 159 4.23 -7.47 -2.58
CA LYS A 159 4.83 -6.56 -3.56
C LYS A 159 5.10 -5.18 -2.98
N THR A 160 4.19 -4.66 -2.15
CA THR A 160 4.42 -3.37 -1.48
C THR A 160 5.61 -3.45 -0.52
N LEU A 161 5.67 -4.49 0.30
CA LEU A 161 6.78 -4.68 1.25
C LEU A 161 8.12 -4.86 0.52
N GLU A 162 8.16 -5.64 -0.57
CA GLU A 162 9.35 -5.79 -1.41
C GLU A 162 9.84 -4.43 -1.94
N ILE A 163 8.96 -3.61 -2.51
CA ILE A 163 9.35 -2.29 -3.02
C ILE A 163 9.88 -1.40 -1.89
N ILE A 164 9.26 -1.41 -0.71
CA ILE A 164 9.74 -0.63 0.45
C ILE A 164 11.14 -1.09 0.88
N LEU A 165 11.36 -2.40 1.03
CA LEU A 165 12.65 -2.94 1.45
C LEU A 165 13.74 -2.64 0.41
N LEU A 166 13.42 -2.74 -0.89
CA LEU A 166 14.35 -2.35 -1.96
C LEU A 166 14.64 -0.85 -1.97
N LEU A 167 13.62 -0.02 -1.77
CA LEU A 167 13.72 1.44 -1.75
C LEU A 167 14.62 1.92 -0.62
N LEU A 168 14.44 1.37 0.59
CA LEU A 168 15.27 1.68 1.76
C LEU A 168 16.74 1.28 1.57
N ASN A 169 17.00 0.28 0.72
CA ASN A 169 18.34 -0.16 0.34
C ASN A 169 18.82 0.46 -0.99
N ASN A 170 18.13 1.47 -1.52
CA ASN A 170 18.46 2.16 -2.78
C ASN A 170 18.59 1.23 -4.00
N ASN A 171 17.89 0.10 -4.01
CA ASN A 171 18.00 -0.91 -5.06
C ASN A 171 16.95 -0.70 -6.16
N PHE A 172 17.08 0.42 -6.89
CA PHE A 172 16.14 0.80 -7.95
C PHE A 172 16.16 -0.14 -9.16
N ASP A 173 17.30 -0.78 -9.45
CA ASP A 173 17.40 -1.76 -10.55
C ASP A 173 16.43 -2.93 -10.33
N ARG A 174 16.36 -3.45 -9.10
CA ARG A 174 15.38 -4.49 -8.77
C ARG A 174 13.95 -3.97 -8.78
N ILE A 175 13.69 -2.74 -8.32
CA ILE A 175 12.34 -2.16 -8.39
C ILE A 175 11.87 -2.03 -9.84
N ASN A 176 12.73 -1.56 -10.74
CA ASN A 176 12.43 -1.42 -12.17
C ASN A 176 12.24 -2.78 -12.87
N SER A 177 12.77 -3.87 -12.31
CA SER A 177 12.57 -5.22 -12.83
C SER A 177 11.21 -5.85 -12.45
N LEU A 178 10.50 -5.26 -11.49
CA LEU A 178 9.18 -5.76 -11.08
C LEU A 178 8.12 -5.41 -12.13
N GLU A 179 7.17 -6.32 -12.34
CA GLU A 179 6.11 -6.11 -13.31
C GLU A 179 5.19 -4.94 -12.92
N ASN A 180 4.72 -4.19 -13.92
CA ASN A 180 3.71 -3.14 -13.77
C ASN A 180 4.13 -1.99 -12.82
N VAL A 181 5.44 -1.76 -12.61
CA VAL A 181 5.95 -0.65 -11.80
C VAL A 181 6.26 0.57 -12.66
N GLU A 182 5.82 1.73 -12.19
CA GLU A 182 6.17 3.05 -12.72
C GLU A 182 6.84 3.87 -11.60
N ILE A 183 7.98 4.48 -11.89
CA ILE A 183 8.70 5.36 -10.95
C ILE A 183 8.80 6.77 -11.54
N ILE A 184 8.32 7.76 -10.81
CA ILE A 184 8.44 9.18 -11.14
C ILE A 184 9.32 9.84 -10.09
N LYS A 185 10.37 10.55 -10.53
CA LYS A 185 11.19 11.42 -9.66
C LYS A 185 10.51 12.78 -9.50
N LYS A 186 10.43 13.28 -8.27
CA LYS A 186 9.82 14.57 -7.91
C LYS A 186 10.83 15.70 -7.84
#